data_AF-A0A7C7Q8I4-F1
#
_entry.id   AF-A0A7C7Q8I4-F1
#
_cell.length_a   1.000
_cell.length_b   1.000
_cell.length_c   1.000
_cell.angle_alpha   90.00
_cell.angle_beta   90.00
_cell.angle_gamma   90.00
#
_symmetry.space_group_name_H-M   'P 1'
#
loop_
_entity.id
_entity.type
_entity.pdbx_description
1 polymer ?
#
loop_
_entity_poly.entity_id
_entity_poly.type
_entity_poly.pdbx_seq_one_letter_code
_entity_poly.pdbx_strand_id
1 'polypeptide(L)'
;MFPPRGLSLTGDEKEGIFSFLRKPERTEEREEAMSRVQIGRDGIRIDGSKVLPICGEFHYWRVDPRWWDDILGRLFRGAEMAMVASYIPWSVHEPVRGDFDFTGRRNPRANL
;
A
#
# COMPACT_ATOMS: atom_id res chain seq x y z
N MET A 1 33.27 9.43 17.71
CA MET A 1 32.52 10.26 18.67
C MET A 1 31.88 11.40 17.89
N PHE A 2 30.61 11.26 17.51
CA PHE A 2 29.83 12.27 16.79
C PHE A 2 28.67 12.72 17.70
N PRO A 3 28.31 14.02 17.76
CA PRO A 3 27.19 14.46 18.59
C PRO A 3 25.86 14.07 17.93
N PRO A 4 24.81 13.74 18.72
CA PRO A 4 23.46 13.59 18.21
C PRO A 4 22.81 14.98 18.11
N ARG A 5 22.13 15.28 17.01
CA ARG A 5 21.14 16.37 16.98
C ARG A 5 19.90 15.86 16.29
N GLY A 6 18.87 15.61 17.10
CA GLY A 6 17.53 15.38 16.62
C GLY A 6 17.02 16.61 15.90
N LEU A 7 16.44 16.42 14.72
CA LEU A 7 15.54 17.41 14.15
C LEU A 7 14.31 17.47 15.06
N SER A 8 14.18 18.54 15.84
CA SER A 8 12.92 18.89 16.46
C SER A 8 12.00 19.44 15.37
N LEU A 9 11.14 18.57 14.83
CA LEU A 9 10.00 19.02 14.03
C LEU A 9 9.02 19.75 14.97
N THR A 10 8.56 20.92 14.55
CA THR A 10 7.59 21.73 15.28
C THR A 10 6.23 21.03 15.33
N GLY A 11 5.39 21.37 16.32
CA GLY A 11 4.13 20.67 16.61
C GLY A 11 3.18 20.57 15.41
N ASP A 12 3.14 21.59 14.55
CA ASP A 12 2.25 21.65 13.37
C ASP A 12 2.64 20.67 12.24
N GLU A 13 3.92 20.34 12.11
CA GLU A 13 4.41 19.48 11.03
C GLU A 13 4.09 17.99 11.28
N LYS A 14 3.96 17.62 12.56
CA LYS A 14 3.55 16.27 12.97
C LYS A 14 2.05 16.07 12.74
N GLU A 15 1.23 17.07 13.07
CA GLU A 15 -0.23 17.02 12.89
C GLU A 15 -0.63 16.75 11.42
N GLY A 16 0.10 17.32 10.45
CA GLY A 16 -0.20 17.16 9.02
C GLY A 16 -0.02 15.73 8.49
N ILE A 17 1.08 15.06 8.85
CA ILE A 17 1.40 13.71 8.36
C ILE A 17 0.51 12.65 9.04
N PHE A 18 0.21 12.84 10.33
CA PHE A 18 -0.61 11.89 11.10
C PHE A 18 -2.12 12.09 10.90
N SER A 19 -2.58 13.19 10.30
CA SER A 19 -4.00 13.39 9.95
C SER A 19 -4.54 12.29 9.02
N PHE A 20 -3.70 11.76 8.13
CA PHE A 20 -4.05 10.66 7.23
C PHE A 20 -4.12 9.30 7.95
N LEU A 21 -3.40 9.15 9.08
CA LEU A 21 -3.38 7.94 9.90
C LEU A 21 -4.52 7.86 10.93
N ARG A 22 -5.39 8.88 10.99
CA ARG A 22 -6.58 8.86 11.84
C ARG A 22 -7.57 7.82 11.28
N LYS A 23 -7.77 6.72 12.01
CA LYS A 23 -8.83 5.76 11.68
C LYS A 23 -10.19 6.49 11.64
N PRO A 24 -10.95 6.43 10.55
CA PRO A 24 -12.27 7.05 10.52
C PRO A 24 -13.21 6.26 11.43
N GLU A 25 -14.01 6.98 12.23
CA GLU A 25 -15.13 6.41 12.97
C GLU A 25 -16.14 5.80 11.99
N ARG A 26 -16.64 4.62 12.35
CA ARG A 26 -17.48 3.76 11.53
C ARG A 26 -18.87 4.38 11.39
N THR A 27 -19.19 4.89 10.20
CA THR A 27 -20.57 5.21 9.78
C THR A 27 -20.90 4.40 8.54
N GLU A 28 -22.09 3.80 8.54
CA GLU A 28 -22.52 2.67 7.69
C GLU A 28 -22.98 3.05 6.27
N GLU A 29 -22.60 4.22 5.75
CA GLU A 29 -22.99 4.66 4.40
C GLU A 29 -21.79 5.25 3.67
N ARG A 30 -20.85 4.39 3.25
CA ARG A 30 -19.99 4.72 2.12
C ARG A 30 -20.60 4.03 0.89
N GLU A 31 -21.34 4.80 0.10
CA GLU A 31 -21.13 4.71 -1.36
C GLU A 31 -19.61 4.61 -1.54
N GLU A 32 -19.12 3.59 -2.24
CA GLU A 32 -17.69 3.45 -2.56
C GLU A 32 -17.27 4.68 -3.36
N ALA A 33 -16.97 5.77 -2.66
CA ALA A 33 -16.43 6.98 -3.23
C ALA A 33 -15.04 6.59 -3.71
N MET A 34 -14.98 6.20 -4.99
CA MET A 34 -13.76 5.86 -5.69
C MET A 34 -12.76 6.99 -5.45
N SER A 35 -11.63 6.66 -4.83
CA SER A 35 -10.60 7.65 -4.59
C SER A 35 -10.11 8.22 -5.92
N ARG A 36 -10.03 9.54 -6.00
CA ARG A 36 -9.67 10.22 -7.24
C ARG A 36 -8.16 10.42 -7.29
N VAL A 37 -7.52 9.68 -8.20
CA VAL A 37 -6.09 9.84 -8.50
C VAL A 37 -5.90 10.85 -9.62
N GLN A 38 -5.06 11.85 -9.40
CA GLN A 38 -4.69 12.85 -10.39
C GLN A 38 -3.18 12.95 -10.53
N ILE A 39 -2.70 13.02 -11.76
CA ILE A 39 -1.28 13.18 -12.06
C ILE A 39 -1.10 14.55 -12.71
N GLY A 40 -0.28 15.39 -12.10
CA GLY A 40 0.07 16.72 -12.60
C GLY A 40 1.58 16.88 -12.74
N ARG A 41 2.02 18.05 -13.22
CA ARG A 41 3.45 18.38 -13.34
C ARG A 41 4.19 18.37 -12.00
N ASP A 42 3.47 18.59 -10.90
CA ASP A 42 4.05 18.69 -9.57
C ASP A 42 3.89 17.40 -8.75
N GLY A 43 3.37 16.32 -9.33
CA GLY A 43 3.29 15.00 -8.70
C GLY A 43 1.89 14.37 -8.72
N ILE A 44 1.66 13.43 -7.81
CA ILE A 44 0.42 12.66 -7.68
C ILE A 44 -0.45 13.26 -6.57
N ARG A 45 -1.75 13.33 -6.80
CA ARG A 45 -2.77 13.65 -5.79
C ARG A 45 -3.76 12.51 -5.65
N ILE A 46 -4.12 12.18 -4.41
CA ILE A 46 -5.21 11.26 -4.07
C ILE A 46 -6.23 12.08 -3.28
N ASP A 47 -7.45 12.15 -3.78
CA ASP A 47 -8.55 12.95 -3.18
C ASP A 47 -8.18 14.42 -2.96
N GLY A 48 -7.42 14.99 -3.90
CA GLY A 48 -6.97 16.38 -3.86
C GLY A 48 -5.70 16.62 -3.02
N SER A 49 -5.33 15.68 -2.14
CA SER A 49 -4.14 15.75 -1.32
C SER A 49 -2.90 15.28 -2.07
N LYS A 50 -1.83 16.08 -2.04
CA LYS A 50 -0.56 15.72 -2.68
C LYS A 50 0.11 14.58 -1.91
N VAL A 51 0.53 13.55 -2.63
CA VAL A 51 1.19 12.37 -2.07
C VAL A 51 2.58 12.19 -2.67
N LEU A 52 3.53 11.77 -1.84
CA LEU A 52 4.85 11.37 -2.29
C LEU A 52 4.80 9.88 -2.69
N PRO A 53 5.14 9.50 -3.93
CA PRO A 53 4.99 8.14 -4.44
C PRO A 53 6.10 7.20 -3.95
N ILE A 54 6.25 7.06 -2.64
CA ILE A 54 7.15 6.06 -2.05
C ILE A 54 6.38 4.74 -1.97
N CYS A 55 6.91 3.72 -2.64
CA CYS A 55 6.36 2.37 -2.63
C CYS A 55 7.43 1.31 -2.33
N GLY A 56 6.99 0.21 -1.73
CA GLY A 56 7.79 -1.02 -1.63
C GLY A 56 7.31 -2.05 -2.65
N GLU A 57 8.24 -2.78 -3.24
CA GLU A 57 7.92 -3.92 -4.11
C GLU A 57 7.61 -5.17 -3.27
N PHE A 58 6.48 -5.82 -3.55
CA PHE A 58 6.06 -7.04 -2.90
C PHE A 58 5.50 -8.04 -3.90
N HIS A 59 6.23 -9.13 -4.12
CA HIS A 59 5.82 -10.20 -5.03
C HIS A 59 5.03 -11.28 -4.27
N TYR A 60 3.71 -11.10 -4.10
CA TYR A 60 2.86 -11.99 -3.29
C TYR A 60 3.01 -13.48 -3.68
N TRP A 61 3.14 -13.78 -4.98
CA TRP A 61 3.26 -15.16 -5.48
C TRP A 61 4.55 -15.89 -5.06
N ARG A 62 5.56 -15.15 -4.57
CA ARG A 62 6.82 -15.70 -4.05
C ARG A 62 6.79 -15.99 -2.55
N VAL A 63 5.75 -15.53 -1.86
CA VAL A 63 5.65 -15.58 -0.41
C VAL A 63 4.48 -16.46 0.00
N ASP A 64 4.65 -17.22 1.08
CA ASP A 64 3.54 -17.99 1.66
C ASP A 64 2.41 -17.05 2.12
N PRO A 65 1.14 -17.27 1.73
CA PRO A 65 0.05 -16.36 2.04
C PRO A 65 -0.15 -16.08 3.52
N ARG A 66 0.25 -17.02 4.40
CA ARG A 66 0.19 -16.82 5.85
C ARG A 66 1.01 -15.62 6.35
N TRP A 67 1.94 -15.12 5.54
CA TRP A 67 2.83 -14.02 5.89
C TRP A 67 2.47 -12.69 5.22
N TRP A 68 1.51 -12.66 4.31
CA TRP A 68 1.19 -11.43 3.56
C TRP A 68 0.80 -10.28 4.47
N ASP A 69 -0.13 -10.52 5.41
CA ASP A 69 -0.61 -9.49 6.34
C ASP A 69 0.50 -8.94 7.25
N ASP A 70 1.42 -9.81 7.70
CA ASP A 70 2.55 -9.38 8.52
C ASP A 70 3.52 -8.52 7.71
N ILE A 71 3.87 -8.93 6.49
CA ILE A 71 4.81 -8.19 5.63
C ILE A 71 4.21 -6.85 5.20
N LEU A 72 2.97 -6.83 4.71
CA LEU A 72 2.27 -5.59 4.33
C LEU A 72 2.09 -4.69 5.55
N GLY A 73 1.75 -5.27 6.70
CA GLY A 73 1.66 -4.55 7.96
C GLY A 73 2.97 -3.87 8.36
N ARG A 74 4.12 -4.53 8.16
CA ARG A 74 5.44 -3.95 8.40
C ARG A 74 5.81 -2.87 7.39
N LEU A 75 5.45 -3.03 6.11
CA LEU A 75 5.66 -2.00 5.09
C LEU A 75 4.87 -0.73 5.42
N PHE A 76 3.57 -0.85 5.73
CA PHE A 76 2.72 0.30 5.98
C PHE A 76 2.97 0.98 7.32
N ARG A 77 3.13 0.20 8.41
CA ARG A 77 3.27 0.76 9.76
C ARG A 77 4.71 0.93 10.20
N GLY A 78 5.61 0.08 9.73
CA GLY A 78 7.02 0.09 10.15
C GLY A 78 7.91 0.98 9.29
N ALA A 79 7.65 1.02 7.98
CA ALA A 79 8.42 1.83 7.02
C ALA A 79 7.67 3.10 6.57
N GLU A 80 6.50 3.39 7.15
CA GLU A 80 5.65 4.54 6.82
C GLU A 80 5.36 4.70 5.32
N MET A 81 5.31 3.58 4.60
CA MET A 81 4.96 3.56 3.19
C MET A 81 3.43 3.60 3.03
N ALA A 82 2.93 4.32 2.04
CA ALA A 82 1.50 4.38 1.74
C ALA A 82 1.10 3.53 0.52
N MET A 83 2.09 2.99 -0.21
CA MET A 83 1.88 2.27 -1.47
C MET A 83 2.72 1.00 -1.53
N VAL A 84 2.19 0.00 -2.21
CA VAL A 84 2.88 -1.25 -2.56
C VAL A 84 2.81 -1.45 -4.06
N ALA A 85 3.91 -1.88 -4.66
CA ALA A 85 3.99 -2.29 -6.05
C ALA A 85 4.08 -3.81 -6.12
N SER A 86 3.44 -4.40 -7.13
CA SER A 86 3.49 -5.84 -7.37
C SER A 86 3.25 -6.14 -8.85
N TYR A 87 3.98 -7.12 -9.39
CA TYR A 87 3.64 -7.67 -10.69
C TYR A 87 2.49 -8.68 -10.57
N ILE A 88 1.79 -8.89 -11.68
CA ILE A 88 0.85 -9.99 -11.85
C ILE A 88 1.49 -10.94 -12.87
N PRO A 89 2.23 -11.98 -12.43
CA PRO A 89 2.90 -12.90 -13.34
C PRO A 89 1.88 -13.80 -14.04
N TRP A 90 1.75 -13.62 -15.36
CA TRP A 90 0.87 -14.45 -16.20
C TRP A 90 1.03 -15.94 -15.92
N SER A 91 2.27 -16.44 -15.87
CA SER A 91 2.57 -17.87 -15.69
C SER A 91 2.05 -18.47 -14.38
N VAL A 92 1.79 -17.65 -13.35
CA VAL A 92 1.19 -18.11 -12.09
C VAL A 92 -0.33 -18.20 -12.23
N HIS A 93 -0.94 -17.26 -12.95
CA HIS A 93 -2.39 -17.17 -13.08
C HIS A 93 -2.96 -18.03 -14.21
N GLU A 94 -2.20 -18.31 -15.27
CA GLU A 94 -2.59 -19.19 -16.39
C GLU A 94 -1.47 -20.22 -16.67
N PRO A 95 -1.26 -21.20 -15.78
CA PRO A 95 -0.29 -22.27 -16.01
C PRO A 95 -0.73 -23.24 -17.13
N VAL A 96 -2.04 -23.33 -17.38
CA VAL A 96 -2.65 -24.06 -18.50
C VAL A 96 -3.44 -23.07 -19.31
N ARG A 97 -3.19 -23.05 -20.63
CA ARG A 97 -3.86 -22.12 -21.56
C ARG A 97 -5.39 -22.18 -21.39
N GLY A 98 -6.00 -21.02 -21.14
CA GLY A 98 -7.43 -20.83 -20.93
C GLY A 98 -7.94 -21.06 -19.51
N ASP A 99 -7.13 -21.63 -18.60
CA ASP A 99 -7.54 -21.89 -17.22
C ASP A 99 -6.87 -20.90 -16.25
N PHE A 100 -7.56 -19.79 -16.01
CA PHE A 100 -7.15 -18.71 -15.12
C PHE A 100 -7.50 -19.00 -13.65
N ASP A 101 -6.57 -18.70 -12.75
CA ASP A 101 -6.79 -18.73 -11.30
C ASP A 101 -6.30 -17.43 -10.66
N PHE A 102 -7.24 -16.57 -10.28
CA PHE A 102 -7.00 -15.35 -9.51
C PHE A 102 -7.55 -15.45 -8.09
N THR A 103 -8.17 -16.58 -7.73
CA THR A 103 -8.84 -16.76 -6.43
C THR A 103 -8.05 -17.68 -5.50
N GLY A 104 -6.88 -18.14 -5.95
CA GLY A 104 -6.08 -19.17 -5.28
C GLY A 104 -6.75 -20.54 -5.24
N ARG A 105 -7.64 -20.85 -6.21
CA ARG A 105 -8.35 -22.14 -6.33
C ARG A 105 -7.40 -23.34 -6.35
N ARG A 106 -6.28 -23.23 -7.07
CA ARG A 106 -5.28 -24.30 -7.27
C ARG A 106 -4.03 -24.07 -6.45
N ASN A 107 -3.62 -22.81 -6.34
CA ASN A 107 -2.45 -22.39 -5.59
C ASN A 107 -2.81 -21.20 -4.72
N PRO A 108 -2.76 -21.30 -3.37
CA PRO A 108 -3.06 -20.18 -2.48
C PRO A 108 -2.26 -18.91 -2.77
N ARG A 109 -1.07 -19.03 -3.40
CA ARG A 109 -0.24 -17.89 -3.80
C ARG A 109 -0.73 -17.15 -5.05
N ALA A 110 -1.74 -17.68 -5.73
CA ALA A 110 -2.39 -17.07 -6.89
C ALA A 110 -3.71 -16.35 -6.50
N ASN A 111 -3.99 -16.20 -5.21
CA ASN A 111 -5.11 -15.40 -4.73
C ASN A 111 -4.76 -13.92 -4.82
N LEU A 112 -5.23 -13.25 -5.88
CA LEU A 112 -4.97 -11.84 -6.17
C LEU A 112 -6.11 -10.97 -5.63
#